data_AF-A0A452GHI6-F1
#
_entry.id   AF-A0A452GHI6-F1
#
_cell.length_a   1.000
_cell.length_b   1.000
_cell.length_c   1.000
_cell.angle_alpha   90.00
_cell.angle_beta   90.00
_cell.angle_gamma   90.00
#
_symmetry.space_group_name_H-M   'P 1'
#
loop_
_entity.id
_entity.type
_entity.pdbx_description
1 polymer ?
#
loop_
_entity_poly.entity_id
_entity_poly.type
_entity_poly.pdbx_seq_one_letter_code
_entity_poly.pdbx_strand_id
1 'polypeptide(L)'
;MTPHHHSPAPSITFSPLSFFPSFSSPSLEESTKYVSVSTKKAGTSVPVTHRYEVKNLRQRSVPISVTFQFPVELRTPAINRPRASWSCWAPTHPLPHPAISFHPQDCSVATCKKIRCRIASLEMQQPLEFVIKGNISFQWQQKVSLVSEARIEYEEKKYTQKEGFVQRQVQTVVERSEVYNYLPIIVGSSVGGLVLLALITAALYKFGFFKRQYKQRMEGDGAEPAQSDASSPPDAPKQ
;
A
#
# COMPACT_ATOMS: atom_id res chain seq x y z
N MET A 1 -82.57 14.81 -11.30
CA MET A 1 -81.20 15.32 -11.12
C MET A 1 -80.34 14.16 -10.65
N THR A 2 -79.57 13.55 -11.56
CA THR A 2 -78.61 12.48 -11.25
C THR A 2 -77.24 13.11 -10.97
N PRO A 3 -76.52 12.71 -9.90
CA PRO A 3 -75.24 13.30 -9.57
C PRO A 3 -74.16 12.76 -10.53
N HIS A 4 -73.41 13.66 -11.15
CA HIS A 4 -72.23 13.30 -11.93
C HIS A 4 -71.11 12.86 -10.98
N HIS A 5 -70.74 11.59 -11.05
CA HIS A 5 -69.56 11.05 -10.39
C HIS A 5 -68.30 11.58 -11.12
N HIS A 6 -67.59 12.51 -10.49
CA HIS A 6 -66.26 12.92 -10.96
C HIS A 6 -65.25 11.82 -10.61
N SER A 7 -64.76 11.11 -11.61
CA SER A 7 -63.67 10.16 -11.44
C SER A 7 -62.35 10.94 -11.24
N PRO A 8 -61.53 10.64 -10.21
CA PRO A 8 -60.24 11.30 -10.05
C PRO A 8 -59.29 10.90 -11.17
N ALA A 9 -58.56 11.87 -11.72
CA ALA A 9 -57.56 11.64 -12.76
C ALA A 9 -56.47 10.66 -12.24
N PRO A 10 -55.96 9.75 -13.09
CA PRO A 10 -54.92 8.83 -12.69
C PRO A 10 -53.66 9.60 -12.29
N SER A 11 -53.22 9.42 -11.03
CA SER A 11 -51.94 9.93 -10.57
C SER A 11 -50.82 9.22 -11.33
N ILE A 12 -50.12 9.95 -12.20
CA ILE A 12 -48.96 9.43 -12.92
C ILE A 12 -47.82 9.24 -11.91
N THR A 13 -47.63 8.02 -11.43
CA THR A 13 -46.49 7.66 -10.60
C THR A 13 -45.28 7.43 -11.51
N PHE A 14 -44.35 8.38 -11.55
CA PHE A 14 -43.08 8.18 -12.26
C PHE A 14 -42.20 7.20 -11.49
N SER A 15 -41.90 6.05 -12.10
CA SER A 15 -40.89 5.13 -11.58
C SER A 15 -39.52 5.83 -11.58
N PRO A 16 -38.73 5.74 -10.49
CA PRO A 16 -37.42 6.37 -10.43
C PRO A 16 -36.49 5.80 -11.50
N LEU A 17 -35.69 6.67 -12.12
CA LEU A 17 -34.72 6.27 -13.15
C LEU A 17 -33.63 5.38 -12.53
N SER A 18 -33.37 4.25 -13.16
CA SER A 18 -32.32 3.32 -12.74
C SER A 18 -30.93 3.89 -13.08
N PHE A 19 -30.11 4.05 -12.04
CA PHE A 19 -28.86 4.81 -12.08
C PHE A 19 -27.69 4.02 -11.50
N PHE A 20 -26.51 4.10 -12.13
CA PHE A 20 -25.39 3.24 -11.78
C PHE A 20 -24.02 3.91 -12.00
N PRO A 21 -23.73 5.02 -11.31
CA PRO A 21 -22.37 5.51 -11.23
C PRO A 21 -21.61 4.54 -10.32
N SER A 22 -20.39 4.20 -10.70
CA SER A 22 -19.60 3.26 -9.92
C SER A 22 -18.14 3.61 -9.99
N PHE A 23 -17.45 3.36 -8.89
CA PHE A 23 -16.00 3.30 -8.91
C PHE A 23 -15.52 2.05 -9.64
N SER A 24 -14.55 2.22 -10.52
CA SER A 24 -13.89 1.13 -11.24
C SER A 24 -12.89 0.41 -10.33
N SER A 25 -12.89 -0.93 -10.35
CA SER A 25 -11.88 -1.75 -9.66
C SER A 25 -10.42 -1.52 -10.11
N PRO A 26 -10.07 -1.37 -11.40
CA PRO A 26 -8.68 -1.22 -11.84
C PRO A 26 -7.99 0.03 -11.27
N SER A 27 -8.74 1.08 -10.92
CA SER A 27 -8.16 2.29 -10.31
C SER A 27 -7.40 2.04 -8.99
N LEU A 28 -7.74 0.95 -8.28
CA LEU A 28 -7.05 0.53 -7.06
C LEU A 28 -5.71 -0.15 -7.36
N GLU A 29 -5.58 -0.83 -8.49
CA GLU A 29 -4.34 -1.51 -8.88
C GLU A 29 -3.27 -0.52 -9.32
N GLU A 30 -3.70 0.57 -9.97
CA GLU A 30 -2.82 1.62 -10.48
C GLU A 30 -2.44 2.68 -9.43
N SER A 31 -2.99 2.58 -8.22
CA SER A 31 -2.65 3.45 -7.10
C SER A 31 -1.38 2.98 -6.39
N THR A 32 -0.67 3.91 -5.74
CA THR A 32 0.45 3.54 -4.87
C THR A 32 -0.08 2.67 -3.72
N LYS A 33 0.44 1.46 -3.55
CA LYS A 33 0.05 0.55 -2.45
C LYS A 33 1.07 0.53 -1.31
N TYR A 34 2.35 0.57 -1.67
CA TYR A 34 3.45 0.48 -0.73
C TYR A 34 4.63 1.37 -1.15
N VAL A 35 5.26 2.00 -0.16
CA VAL A 35 6.44 2.85 -0.33
C VAL A 35 7.44 2.56 0.78
N SER A 36 8.71 2.37 0.43
CA SER A 36 9.80 2.30 1.39
C SER A 36 10.68 3.55 1.35
N VAL A 37 11.01 4.11 2.52
CA VAL A 37 11.84 5.32 2.66
C VAL A 37 13.12 4.99 3.41
N SER A 38 14.28 5.16 2.76
CA SER A 38 15.58 4.86 3.37
C SER A 38 16.02 5.93 4.38
N THR A 39 16.56 5.50 5.53
CA THR A 39 17.06 6.39 6.60
C THR A 39 18.19 7.34 6.22
N LYS A 40 18.96 7.04 5.16
CA LYS A 40 20.18 7.80 4.80
C LYS A 40 19.94 9.20 4.22
N LYS A 41 18.69 9.61 3.97
CA LYS A 41 18.37 10.93 3.40
C LYS A 41 17.30 11.65 4.21
N ALA A 42 17.73 12.35 5.26
CA ALA A 42 16.89 13.31 5.98
C ALA A 42 16.26 14.32 4.99
N GLY A 43 14.95 14.55 5.08
CA GLY A 43 14.22 15.50 4.23
C GLY A 43 13.70 14.95 2.90
N THR A 44 13.86 13.66 2.59
CA THR A 44 13.31 13.09 1.34
C THR A 44 11.80 12.91 1.47
N SER A 45 11.04 13.71 0.73
CA SER A 45 9.61 13.48 0.57
C SER A 45 9.36 12.48 -0.56
N VAL A 46 8.55 11.45 -0.33
CA VAL A 46 8.23 10.46 -1.37
C VAL A 46 6.86 10.75 -1.98
N PRO A 47 6.73 10.75 -3.32
CA PRO A 47 5.44 10.96 -3.96
C PRO A 47 4.51 9.76 -3.74
N VAL A 48 3.26 10.06 -3.37
CA VAL A 48 2.16 9.10 -3.26
C VAL A 48 1.03 9.54 -4.16
N THR A 49 0.44 8.58 -4.87
CA THR A 49 -0.64 8.82 -5.82
C THR A 49 -1.81 7.86 -5.55
N HIS A 50 -2.98 8.42 -5.26
CA HIS A 50 -4.23 7.68 -5.18
C HIS A 50 -5.11 8.03 -6.39
N ARG A 51 -5.55 7.02 -7.14
CA ARG A 51 -6.35 7.16 -8.37
C ARG A 51 -7.75 6.62 -8.13
N TYR A 52 -8.74 7.34 -8.64
CA TYR A 52 -10.15 6.96 -8.61
C TYR A 52 -10.74 7.13 -9.99
N GLU A 53 -11.36 6.08 -10.52
CA GLU A 53 -12.09 6.15 -11.78
C GLU A 53 -13.58 6.00 -11.49
N VAL A 54 -14.38 6.97 -11.93
CA VAL A 54 -15.84 6.94 -11.84
C VAL A 54 -16.41 6.75 -13.24
N LYS A 55 -17.20 5.68 -13.40
CA LYS A 55 -17.88 5.37 -14.66
C LYS A 55 -19.38 5.31 -14.46
N ASN A 56 -20.11 5.66 -15.52
CA ASN A 56 -21.55 5.43 -15.58
C ASN A 56 -21.80 4.09 -16.27
N LEU A 57 -22.53 3.18 -15.63
CA LEU A 57 -22.81 1.84 -16.18
C LEU A 57 -24.04 1.81 -17.09
N ARG A 58 -24.69 2.95 -17.34
CA ARG A 58 -25.86 3.05 -18.24
C ARG A 58 -25.71 4.20 -19.22
N GLN A 59 -26.50 4.14 -20.29
CA GLN A 59 -26.35 5.01 -21.45
C GLN A 59 -26.75 6.47 -21.21
N ARG A 60 -27.71 6.73 -20.31
CA ARG A 60 -28.16 8.09 -20.00
C ARG A 60 -27.16 8.81 -19.12
N SER A 61 -26.78 10.03 -19.51
CA SER A 61 -25.91 10.88 -18.71
C SER A 61 -26.63 11.53 -17.54
N VAL A 62 -25.87 11.86 -16.52
CA VAL A 62 -26.40 12.19 -15.18
C VAL A 62 -25.50 13.14 -14.40
N PRO A 63 -26.09 14.07 -13.63
CA PRO A 63 -25.34 14.87 -12.69
C PRO A 63 -25.02 14.06 -11.43
N ILE A 64 -23.77 14.12 -10.98
CA ILE A 64 -23.35 13.54 -9.69
C ILE A 64 -22.47 14.49 -8.91
N SER A 65 -22.33 14.22 -7.62
CA SER A 65 -21.25 14.79 -6.80
C SER A 65 -20.32 13.67 -6.35
N VAL A 66 -19.01 13.92 -6.36
CA VAL A 66 -18.02 13.00 -5.80
C VAL A 66 -17.29 13.72 -4.67
N THR A 67 -17.34 13.13 -3.49
CA THR A 67 -16.74 13.67 -2.27
C THR A 67 -15.49 12.85 -1.93
N PHE A 68 -14.35 13.52 -1.85
CA PHE A 68 -13.07 12.95 -1.44
C PHE A 68 -12.72 13.39 -0.03
N GLN A 69 -12.22 12.46 0.78
CA GLN A 69 -11.70 12.69 2.11
C GLN A 69 -10.30 12.08 2.20
N PHE A 70 -9.30 12.88 2.55
CA PHE A 70 -7.90 12.43 2.54
C PHE A 70 -7.02 13.23 3.51
N PRO A 71 -5.89 12.67 3.96
CA PRO A 71 -4.94 13.34 4.86
C PRO A 71 -4.35 14.62 4.23
N VAL A 72 -4.05 15.62 5.04
CA VAL A 72 -3.56 16.94 4.59
C VAL A 72 -2.25 16.90 3.78
N GLU A 73 -1.44 15.86 3.97
CA GLU A 73 -0.21 15.56 3.24
C GLU A 73 -0.47 15.31 1.75
N LEU A 74 -1.69 14.91 1.41
CA LEU A 74 -2.15 14.78 0.04
C LEU A 74 -2.77 16.10 -0.46
N ARG A 75 -2.63 16.36 -1.76
CA ARG A 75 -3.13 17.56 -2.43
C ARG A 75 -4.52 17.32 -3.03
N THR A 76 -5.15 18.40 -3.46
CA THR A 76 -6.46 18.36 -4.12
C THR A 76 -6.45 17.42 -5.33
N PRO A 77 -7.54 16.66 -5.56
CA PRO A 77 -7.64 15.77 -6.71
C PRO A 77 -7.54 16.58 -8.00
N ALA A 78 -6.65 16.14 -8.89
CA ALA A 78 -6.57 16.59 -10.27
C ALA A 78 -7.44 15.68 -11.15
N ILE A 79 -8.02 16.23 -12.22
CA ILE A 79 -8.90 15.50 -13.13
C ILE A 79 -8.35 15.63 -14.55
N ASN A 80 -8.52 14.58 -15.35
CA ASN A 80 -7.98 14.48 -16.71
C ASN A 80 -8.77 15.26 -17.79
N ARG A 81 -9.73 16.13 -17.41
CA ARG A 81 -10.67 16.78 -18.34
C ARG A 81 -10.82 18.30 -18.17
N PRO A 82 -11.37 19.03 -19.16
CA PRO A 82 -11.59 20.47 -19.06
C PRO A 82 -12.57 20.85 -17.94
N ARG A 83 -12.30 21.94 -17.21
CA ARG A 83 -13.13 22.43 -16.07
C ARG A 83 -14.57 22.80 -16.45
N ALA A 84 -14.92 22.90 -17.74
CA ALA A 84 -16.25 23.35 -18.16
C ALA A 84 -17.40 22.40 -17.77
N SER A 85 -17.13 21.12 -17.48
CA SER A 85 -18.15 20.12 -17.13
C SER A 85 -18.20 19.74 -15.65
N TRP A 86 -17.32 20.29 -14.82
CA TRP A 86 -17.22 19.94 -13.40
C TRP A 86 -16.58 21.05 -12.56
N SER A 87 -16.91 21.09 -11.27
CA SER A 87 -16.32 22.05 -10.30
C SER A 87 -16.01 21.35 -9.00
N CYS A 88 -14.87 21.66 -8.37
CA CYS A 88 -14.48 21.10 -7.08
C CYS A 88 -14.29 22.23 -6.06
N TRP A 89 -14.83 22.06 -4.85
CA TRP A 89 -14.66 23.02 -3.75
C TRP A 89 -14.52 22.28 -2.41
N ALA A 90 -13.86 22.93 -1.45
CA ALA A 90 -13.88 22.50 -0.07
C ALA A 90 -15.20 22.97 0.58
N PRO A 91 -15.95 22.11 1.28
CA PRO A 91 -17.11 22.54 2.05
C PRO A 91 -16.69 23.55 3.12
N THR A 92 -17.43 24.65 3.24
CA THR A 92 -17.11 25.79 4.12
C THR A 92 -17.14 25.47 5.61
N HIS A 93 -17.66 24.30 6.02
CA HIS A 93 -17.73 23.86 7.41
C HIS A 93 -16.98 22.55 7.60
N PRO A 94 -15.91 22.52 8.41
CA PRO A 94 -15.34 21.27 8.89
C PRO A 94 -16.36 20.56 9.78
N LEU A 95 -16.61 19.28 9.53
CA LEU A 95 -17.40 18.44 10.42
C LEU A 95 -16.69 18.37 11.79
N PRO A 96 -17.40 18.59 12.91
CA PRO A 96 -16.84 18.38 14.24
C PRO A 96 -16.59 16.87 14.43
N HIS A 97 -15.35 16.43 14.24
CA HIS A 97 -14.94 15.09 14.64
C HIS A 97 -14.46 15.16 16.09
N PRO A 98 -14.88 14.23 16.97
CA PRO A 98 -14.37 14.16 18.33
C PRO A 98 -12.89 13.72 18.28
N ALA A 99 -12.03 14.46 18.97
CA ALA A 99 -10.65 14.06 19.20
C ALA A 99 -10.62 12.84 20.14
N ILE A 100 -9.83 11.81 19.81
CA ILE A 100 -8.90 11.07 20.71
C ILE A 100 -8.12 9.99 19.90
N SER A 101 -6.83 9.89 20.25
CA SER A 101 -5.68 9.04 19.84
C SER A 101 -5.91 7.50 19.78
N PHE A 102 -5.10 6.57 19.24
CA PHE A 102 -3.72 6.43 18.70
C PHE A 102 -3.72 5.32 17.60
N HIS A 103 -3.12 5.56 16.41
CA HIS A 103 -2.74 4.59 15.32
C HIS A 103 -3.86 3.76 14.59
N PRO A 104 -3.81 3.53 13.25
CA PRO A 104 -3.11 4.21 12.16
C PRO A 104 -4.05 5.18 11.37
N GLN A 105 -3.49 6.10 10.59
CA GLN A 105 -4.16 7.30 10.05
C GLN A 105 -5.28 7.01 9.02
N ASP A 106 -6.48 6.78 9.56
CA ASP A 106 -7.75 7.08 8.91
C ASP A 106 -8.16 8.53 9.22
N CYS A 107 -9.06 9.12 8.43
CA CYS A 107 -9.55 10.49 8.59
C CYS A 107 -10.35 10.75 9.89
N SER A 108 -10.44 9.72 10.73
CA SER A 108 -10.95 9.74 12.09
C SER A 108 -9.94 10.32 13.10
N VAL A 109 -8.63 10.30 12.80
CA VAL A 109 -7.55 10.67 13.78
C VAL A 109 -6.63 11.79 13.26
N ALA A 110 -6.72 12.16 11.98
CA ALA A 110 -5.91 13.21 11.36
C ALA A 110 -6.78 14.37 10.84
N THR A 111 -6.22 15.58 10.81
CA THR A 111 -6.84 16.71 10.09
C THR A 111 -6.96 16.32 8.61
N CYS A 112 -8.18 16.01 8.15
CA CYS A 112 -8.41 15.62 6.76
C CYS A 112 -8.99 16.79 5.95
N LYS A 113 -8.57 16.84 4.69
CA LYS A 113 -9.22 17.67 3.68
C LYS A 113 -10.41 16.92 3.14
N LYS A 114 -11.54 17.62 3.05
CA LYS A 114 -12.74 17.15 2.36
C LYS A 114 -12.96 18.03 1.15
N ILE A 115 -13.08 17.43 -0.03
CA ILE A 115 -13.32 18.14 -1.29
C ILE A 115 -14.50 17.50 -1.98
N ARG A 116 -15.42 18.32 -2.45
CA ARG A 116 -16.59 17.89 -3.21
C ARG A 116 -16.48 18.39 -4.63
N CYS A 117 -16.64 17.49 -5.59
CA CYS A 117 -16.64 17.77 -7.00
C CYS A 117 -18.05 17.55 -7.57
N ARG A 118 -18.71 18.58 -8.11
CA ARG A 118 -19.93 18.44 -8.92
C ARG A 118 -19.55 18.13 -10.37
N ILE A 119 -20.21 17.14 -10.94
CA ILE A 119 -20.13 16.77 -12.35
C ILE A 119 -21.52 16.99 -12.93
N ALA A 120 -21.63 17.82 -13.97
CA ALA A 120 -22.92 18.17 -14.56
C ALA A 120 -23.52 17.02 -15.39
N SER A 121 -22.68 16.24 -16.05
CA SER A 121 -23.09 15.14 -16.92
C SER A 121 -21.98 14.09 -16.98
N LEU A 122 -22.22 12.93 -16.37
CA LEU A 122 -21.35 11.75 -16.46
C LEU A 122 -21.88 10.78 -17.52
N GLU A 123 -21.14 10.58 -18.59
CA GLU A 123 -21.51 9.73 -19.74
C GLU A 123 -20.96 8.31 -19.62
N MET A 124 -21.63 7.34 -20.26
CA MET A 124 -21.25 5.92 -20.19
C MET A 124 -19.86 5.63 -20.76
N GLN A 125 -19.55 6.22 -21.93
CA GLN A 125 -18.30 5.96 -22.66
C GLN A 125 -17.14 6.84 -22.19
N GLN A 126 -17.37 7.68 -21.17
CA GLN A 126 -16.42 8.71 -20.77
C GLN A 126 -16.23 8.67 -19.24
N PRO A 127 -15.49 7.67 -18.73
CA PRO A 127 -15.14 7.62 -17.32
C PRO A 127 -14.32 8.84 -16.93
N LEU A 128 -14.50 9.30 -15.69
CA LEU A 128 -13.74 10.40 -15.11
C LEU A 128 -12.71 9.86 -14.14
N GLU A 129 -11.47 10.29 -14.36
CA GLU A 129 -10.36 9.93 -13.49
C GLU A 129 -10.01 11.09 -12.57
N PHE A 130 -9.90 10.80 -11.27
CA PHE A 130 -9.48 11.70 -10.22
C PHE A 130 -8.17 11.19 -9.63
N VAL A 131 -7.16 12.05 -9.58
CA VAL A 131 -5.82 11.71 -9.11
C VAL A 131 -5.44 12.62 -7.95
N ILE A 132 -5.35 12.03 -6.78
CA ILE A 132 -4.87 12.68 -5.56
C ILE A 132 -3.37 12.40 -5.44
N LYS A 133 -2.55 13.47 -5.45
CA LYS A 133 -1.09 13.35 -5.33
C LYS A 133 -0.61 14.07 -4.08
N GLY A 134 0.43 13.56 -3.44
CA GLY A 134 1.06 14.22 -2.31
C GLY A 134 2.49 13.78 -2.14
N ASN A 135 3.24 14.55 -1.37
CA ASN A 135 4.62 14.23 -1.02
C ASN A 135 4.66 14.00 0.49
N ILE A 136 5.09 12.81 0.89
CA ILE A 136 5.08 12.42 2.29
C ILE A 136 6.50 12.53 2.82
N SER A 137 6.69 13.40 3.80
CA SER A 137 7.92 13.47 4.59
C SER A 137 7.79 12.58 5.81
N PHE A 138 8.81 11.76 6.05
CA PHE A 138 8.75 10.74 7.08
C PHE A 138 9.80 11.02 8.16
N GLN A 139 9.38 11.57 9.31
CA GLN A 139 10.33 12.06 10.31
C GLN A 139 10.62 11.08 11.46
N TRP A 140 9.60 10.40 12.03
CA TRP A 140 9.80 9.69 13.32
C TRP A 140 9.12 8.31 13.46
N GLN A 141 8.17 7.94 12.61
CA GLN A 141 7.45 6.67 12.75
C GLN A 141 8.23 5.52 12.08
N GLN A 142 7.84 4.25 12.24
CA GLN A 142 8.44 3.13 11.49
C GLN A 142 7.56 2.71 10.30
N LYS A 143 6.25 2.83 10.46
CA LYS A 143 5.25 2.49 9.46
C LYS A 143 4.04 3.43 9.60
N VAL A 144 3.52 3.91 8.48
CA VAL A 144 2.35 4.78 8.42
C VAL A 144 1.44 4.30 7.30
N SER A 145 0.14 4.22 7.54
CA SER A 145 -0.85 3.98 6.48
C SER A 145 -1.60 5.27 6.18
N LEU A 146 -1.63 5.68 4.93
CA LEU A 146 -2.44 6.79 4.45
C LEU A 146 -3.65 6.21 3.74
N VAL A 147 -4.83 6.53 4.24
CA VAL A 147 -6.09 6.12 3.65
C VAL A 147 -6.79 7.33 3.08
N SER A 148 -7.17 7.29 1.80
CA SER A 148 -8.15 8.23 1.27
C SER A 148 -9.43 7.52 0.89
N GLU A 149 -10.52 8.25 0.98
CA GLU A 149 -11.86 7.78 0.69
C GLU A 149 -12.54 8.66 -0.35
N ALA A 150 -13.31 8.03 -1.23
CA ALA A 150 -14.16 8.70 -2.20
C ALA A 150 -15.58 8.14 -2.11
N ARG A 151 -16.58 9.03 -2.16
CA ARG A 151 -18.01 8.70 -2.16
C ARG A 151 -18.72 9.40 -3.30
N ILE A 152 -19.60 8.69 -3.98
CA ILE A 152 -20.50 9.21 -5.00
C ILE A 152 -21.83 9.56 -4.33
N GLU A 153 -22.29 10.78 -4.56
CA GLU A 153 -23.55 11.33 -4.06
C GLU A 153 -24.44 11.74 -5.25
N TYR A 154 -25.73 11.44 -5.16
CA TYR A 154 -26.72 11.75 -6.18
C TYR A 154 -28.07 12.08 -5.54
N GLU A 155 -29.01 12.57 -6.33
CA GLU A 155 -30.34 12.93 -5.84
C GLU A 155 -31.24 11.69 -5.74
N GLU A 156 -31.31 11.08 -4.55
CA GLU A 156 -32.04 9.84 -4.27
C GLU A 156 -33.55 9.93 -4.62
N LYS A 157 -34.13 11.14 -4.61
CA LYS A 157 -35.53 11.36 -5.00
C LYS A 157 -35.78 11.17 -6.50
N LYS A 158 -34.75 11.35 -7.33
CA LYS A 158 -34.86 11.27 -8.80
C LYS A 158 -34.24 9.98 -9.35
N TYR A 159 -33.30 9.40 -8.63
CA TYR A 159 -32.46 8.29 -9.09
C TYR A 159 -32.37 7.19 -8.04
N THR A 160 -32.40 5.93 -8.48
CA THR A 160 -32.19 4.78 -7.60
C THR A 160 -30.94 4.02 -8.03
N GLN A 161 -30.05 3.75 -7.08
CA GLN A 161 -28.86 2.93 -7.30
C GLN A 161 -29.13 1.48 -6.94
N LYS A 162 -29.05 0.58 -7.94
CA LYS A 162 -29.26 -0.87 -7.73
C LYS A 162 -27.99 -1.72 -7.93
N GLU A 163 -26.95 -1.17 -8.56
CA GLU A 163 -25.71 -1.87 -8.92
C GLU A 163 -24.52 -0.88 -8.78
N GLY A 164 -23.31 -1.45 -8.70
CA GLY A 164 -22.07 -0.67 -8.65
C GLY A 164 -21.65 -0.22 -7.24
N PHE A 165 -20.44 0.31 -7.15
CA PHE A 165 -19.82 0.73 -5.89
C PHE A 165 -19.82 2.26 -5.76
N VAL A 166 -20.56 2.78 -4.77
CA VAL A 166 -20.64 4.22 -4.46
C VAL A 166 -19.51 4.76 -3.61
N GLN A 167 -18.78 3.88 -2.95
CA GLN A 167 -17.74 4.23 -1.99
C GLN A 167 -16.50 3.40 -2.29
N ARG A 168 -15.34 4.04 -2.21
CA ARG A 168 -14.06 3.41 -2.46
C ARG A 168 -12.99 4.02 -1.56
N GLN A 169 -12.14 3.18 -1.00
CA GLN A 169 -10.96 3.58 -0.25
C GLN A 169 -9.68 3.10 -0.95
N VAL A 170 -8.62 3.89 -0.83
CA VAL A 170 -7.28 3.57 -1.30
C VAL A 170 -6.33 3.75 -0.13
N GLN A 171 -5.51 2.72 0.12
CA GLN A 171 -4.54 2.72 1.21
C GLN A 171 -3.12 2.61 0.65
N THR A 172 -2.26 3.55 1.06
CA THR A 172 -0.82 3.45 0.87
C THR A 172 -0.16 3.16 2.21
N VAL A 173 0.68 2.13 2.25
CA VAL A 173 1.55 1.85 3.41
C VAL A 173 2.94 2.40 3.13
N VAL A 174 3.41 3.28 4.00
CA VAL A 174 4.75 3.88 3.96
C VAL A 174 5.56 3.30 5.10
N GLU A 175 6.70 2.69 4.78
CA GLU A 175 7.57 2.03 5.76
C GLU A 175 8.99 2.58 5.69
N ARG A 176 9.63 2.66 6.86
CA ARG A 176 11.04 3.05 6.95
C ARG A 176 11.91 1.83 6.70
N SER A 177 12.73 1.89 5.65
CA SER A 177 13.75 0.87 5.42
C SER A 177 15.08 1.30 6.05
N GLU A 178 15.55 0.51 7.01
CA GLU A 178 16.90 0.65 7.56
C GLU A 178 17.87 -0.20 6.73
N VAL A 179 18.72 0.47 5.96
CA VAL A 179 19.81 -0.21 5.25
C VAL A 179 20.96 -0.38 6.24
N TYR A 180 20.93 -1.48 6.99
CA TYR A 180 22.05 -1.88 7.84
C TYR A 180 23.25 -2.24 6.98
N ASN A 181 24.39 -1.58 7.25
CA ASN A 181 25.66 -1.99 6.67
C ASN A 181 26.24 -3.11 7.53
N TYR A 182 26.13 -4.36 7.09
CA TYR A 182 26.67 -5.52 7.82
C TYR A 182 28.20 -5.63 7.77
N LEU A 183 28.86 -4.86 6.91
CA LEU A 183 30.32 -4.86 6.73
C LEU A 183 31.12 -4.71 8.05
N PRO A 184 30.90 -3.68 8.89
CA PRO A 184 31.63 -3.56 10.16
C PRO A 184 31.38 -4.72 11.12
N ILE A 185 30.17 -5.29 11.13
CA ILE A 185 29.83 -6.44 11.99
C ILE A 185 30.59 -7.69 11.51
N ILE A 186 30.62 -7.94 10.21
CA ILE A 186 31.34 -9.08 9.60
C ILE A 186 32.85 -8.96 9.83
N VAL A 187 33.41 -7.78 9.60
CA VAL A 187 34.85 -7.52 9.82
C VAL A 187 35.20 -7.63 11.30
N GLY A 188 34.40 -7.01 12.18
CA GLY A 188 34.60 -7.07 13.63
C GLY A 188 34.51 -8.48 14.19
N SER A 189 33.52 -9.27 13.74
CA SER A 189 33.36 -10.66 14.18
C SER A 189 34.53 -11.54 13.72
N SER A 190 35.04 -11.33 12.50
CA SER A 190 36.20 -12.07 11.98
C SER A 190 37.46 -11.79 12.80
N VAL A 191 37.77 -10.51 13.03
CA VAL A 191 38.95 -10.09 13.81
C VAL A 191 38.82 -10.53 15.27
N GLY A 192 37.65 -10.33 15.88
CA GLY A 192 37.39 -10.74 17.26
C GLY A 192 37.48 -12.25 17.45
N GLY A 193 36.95 -13.03 16.50
CA GLY A 193 37.06 -14.48 16.49
C GLY A 193 38.51 -14.96 16.40
N LEU A 194 39.32 -14.33 15.55
CA LEU A 194 40.75 -14.65 15.41
C LEU A 194 41.54 -14.37 16.69
N VAL A 195 41.26 -13.23 17.34
CA VAL A 195 41.89 -12.86 18.63
C VAL A 195 41.46 -13.82 19.74
N LEU A 196 40.17 -14.13 19.83
CA LEU A 196 39.66 -15.09 20.82
C LEU A 196 40.27 -16.47 20.62
N LEU A 197 40.38 -16.93 19.37
CA LEU A 197 40.99 -18.21 19.02
C LEU A 197 42.47 -18.23 19.43
N ALA A 198 43.23 -17.16 19.15
CA ALA A 198 44.62 -17.04 19.57
C ALA A 198 44.79 -17.11 21.11
N LEU A 199 43.92 -16.44 21.86
CA LEU A 199 43.94 -16.48 23.34
C LEU A 199 43.66 -17.89 23.88
N ILE A 200 42.68 -18.60 23.30
CA ILE A 200 42.37 -19.98 23.67
C ILE A 200 43.57 -20.89 23.35
N THR A 201 44.18 -20.76 22.17
CA THR A 201 45.36 -21.53 21.80
C THR A 201 46.53 -21.28 22.76
N ALA A 202 46.79 -20.02 23.12
CA ALA A 202 47.84 -19.66 24.07
C ALA A 202 47.58 -20.25 25.47
N ALA A 203 46.33 -20.20 25.95
CA ALA A 203 45.93 -20.82 27.21
C ALA A 203 46.13 -22.34 27.16
N LEU A 204 45.60 -23.02 26.14
CA LEU A 204 45.73 -24.48 25.97
C LEU A 204 47.19 -24.91 25.81
N TYR A 205 48.03 -24.09 25.18
CA TYR A 205 49.47 -24.31 25.08
C TYR A 205 50.13 -24.22 26.46
N LYS A 206 49.81 -23.17 27.24
CA LYS A 206 50.34 -22.98 28.60
C LYS A 206 49.89 -24.09 29.56
N PHE A 207 48.65 -24.56 29.43
CA PHE A 207 48.11 -25.69 30.21
C PHE A 207 48.54 -27.06 29.67
N GLY A 208 49.37 -27.12 28.62
CA GLY A 208 50.01 -28.35 28.15
C GLY A 208 49.09 -29.32 27.38
N PHE A 209 47.89 -28.89 27.00
CA PHE A 209 46.90 -29.75 26.33
C PHE A 209 47.39 -30.23 24.96
N PHE A 210 48.04 -29.37 24.19
CA PHE A 210 48.58 -29.71 22.86
C PHE A 210 49.86 -30.54 22.90
N LYS A 211 50.67 -30.44 23.97
CA LYS A 211 51.96 -31.13 24.05
C LYS A 211 51.84 -32.65 24.17
N ARG A 212 50.72 -33.15 24.74
CA ARG A 212 50.44 -34.59 24.86
C ARG A 212 49.86 -35.20 23.58
N GLN A 213 49.00 -34.46 22.86
CA GLN A 213 48.30 -34.95 21.67
C GLN A 213 49.12 -34.79 20.37
N TYR A 214 49.96 -33.75 20.26
CA TYR A 214 50.81 -33.54 19.08
C TYR A 214 51.92 -34.58 18.96
N LYS A 215 52.48 -35.05 20.09
CA LYS A 215 53.45 -36.14 20.11
C LYS A 215 52.85 -37.44 19.56
N GLN A 216 51.64 -37.79 20.02
CA GLN A 216 50.90 -38.95 19.52
C GLN A 216 50.52 -38.89 18.03
N ARG A 217 50.30 -37.69 17.45
CA ARG A 217 49.99 -37.54 16.02
C ARG A 217 51.22 -37.36 15.12
N MET A 218 52.31 -36.77 15.60
CA MET A 218 53.56 -36.64 14.82
C MET A 218 54.42 -37.91 14.82
N GLU A 219 54.39 -38.70 15.90
CA GLU A 219 55.06 -40.00 15.94
C GLU A 219 54.28 -41.09 15.16
N GLY A 220 53.12 -40.75 14.57
CA GLY A 220 52.24 -41.66 13.83
C GLY A 220 52.26 -41.57 12.30
N ASP A 221 52.86 -40.56 11.68
CA ASP A 221 52.76 -40.31 10.22
C ASP A 221 54.13 -40.11 9.51
N GLY A 222 55.21 -40.63 10.11
CA GLY A 222 56.56 -40.58 9.56
C GLY A 222 56.99 -41.83 8.79
N ALA A 223 56.21 -42.30 7.80
CA ALA A 223 56.70 -43.24 6.77
C ALA A 223 55.75 -43.29 5.55
N GLU A 224 56.23 -42.86 4.38
CA GLU A 224 55.72 -43.30 3.07
C GLU A 224 56.91 -43.85 2.26
N PRO A 225 56.74 -44.89 1.40
CA PRO A 225 56.50 -44.58 -0.01
C PRO A 225 55.58 -45.57 -0.79
N ALA A 226 54.84 -44.98 -1.74
CA ALA A 226 54.62 -45.37 -3.16
C ALA A 226 53.98 -46.72 -3.62
N GLN A 227 53.04 -46.54 -4.56
CA GLN A 227 52.82 -47.24 -5.86
C GLN A 227 51.59 -48.16 -6.10
N SER A 228 50.66 -47.60 -6.91
CA SER A 228 50.00 -48.11 -8.14
C SER A 228 49.52 -49.56 -8.23
N ASP A 229 48.21 -49.77 -8.47
CA ASP A 229 47.71 -50.08 -9.82
C ASP A 229 46.17 -50.19 -9.91
N ALA A 230 45.66 -49.95 -11.11
CA ALA A 230 44.25 -49.85 -11.49
C ALA A 230 43.53 -51.21 -11.65
N SER A 231 42.23 -51.28 -11.33
CA SER A 231 41.13 -51.87 -12.14
C SER A 231 39.88 -52.23 -11.29
N SER A 232 38.69 -51.87 -11.79
CA SER A 232 37.33 -52.18 -11.27
C SER A 232 36.82 -53.56 -11.78
N PRO A 233 35.54 -54.01 -11.61
CA PRO A 233 34.59 -54.12 -10.47
C PRO A 233 34.00 -55.59 -10.35
N PRO A 234 32.90 -55.89 -9.60
CA PRO A 234 31.55 -55.91 -10.23
C PRO A 234 30.32 -55.54 -9.33
N ASP A 235 29.23 -55.11 -10.00
CA ASP A 235 27.75 -55.27 -9.82
C ASP A 235 27.13 -55.49 -8.41
N ALA A 236 25.87 -55.16 -8.05
CA ALA A 236 24.63 -54.53 -8.56
C ALA A 236 23.61 -54.62 -7.36
N PRO A 237 22.28 -54.39 -7.43
CA PRO A 237 21.43 -53.86 -8.50
C PRO A 237 20.47 -52.72 -8.08
N LYS A 238 19.84 -52.19 -9.13
CA LYS A 238 18.80 -51.17 -9.19
C LYS A 238 17.44 -51.73 -8.73
N GLN A 239 16.68 -50.95 -7.97
CA GLN A 239 15.22 -50.92 -8.05
C GLN A 239 14.70 -49.52 -7.71
#